data_AF-A0A9J6FYA9-F1
#
_entry.id   AF-A0A9J6FYA9-F1
#
_cell.length_a   1.000
_cell.length_b   1.000
_cell.length_c   1.000
_cell.angle_alpha   90.00
_cell.angle_beta   90.00
_cell.angle_gamma   90.00
#
_symmetry.space_group_name_H-M   'P 1'
#
loop_
_entity.id
_entity.type
_entity.pdbx_description
1 polymer ?
#
loop_
_entity_poly.entity_id
_entity_poly.type
_entity_poly.pdbx_seq_one_letter_code
_entity_poly.pdbx_strand_id
1 'polypeptide(L)' 'MGGTIADVTVASMLCACVRAFHQCGLGGGFFAVYYNRSNQSAVTFNAREWAPMGATTNMYRANSSSSFLGERSY' A
#
# COMPACT_ATOMS: atom_id res chain seq x y z
N MET A 1 -25.28 -2.09 -14.88
CA MET A 1 -24.03 -1.97 -14.10
C MET A 1 -24.33 -2.45 -12.70
N GLY A 2 -23.67 -3.52 -12.23
CA GLY A 2 -23.99 -4.25 -11.00
C GLY A 2 -22.74 -4.67 -10.23
N GLY A 3 -21.75 -3.78 -10.15
CA GLY A 3 -20.50 -4.02 -9.43
C GLY A 3 -20.69 -3.92 -7.92
N THR A 4 -19.97 -4.74 -7.19
CA THR A 4 -19.88 -4.68 -5.73
C THR A 4 -18.95 -3.56 -5.28
N ILE A 5 -18.98 -3.21 -3.99
CA ILE A 5 -18.04 -2.24 -3.41
C ILE A 5 -16.59 -2.71 -3.65
N ALA A 6 -16.33 -4.02 -3.60
CA ALA A 6 -15.01 -4.57 -3.89
C ALA A 6 -14.56 -4.24 -5.32
N ASP A 7 -15.43 -4.42 -6.33
CA ASP A 7 -15.10 -4.11 -7.73
C ASP A 7 -14.77 -2.63 -7.91
N VAL A 8 -15.56 -1.75 -7.29
CA VAL A 8 -15.33 -0.29 -7.35
C VAL A 8 -14.01 0.08 -6.67
N THR A 9 -13.68 -0.56 -5.53
CA THR A 9 -12.41 -0.30 -4.84
C THR A 9 -11.19 -0.73 -5.68
N VAL A 10 -11.24 -1.90 -6.31
CA VAL A 10 -10.14 -2.37 -7.18
C VAL A 10 -10.02 -1.51 -8.43
N ALA A 11 -11.14 -1.21 -9.09
CA ALA A 11 -11.14 -0.39 -10.30
C ALA A 11 -10.62 1.04 -10.03
N SER A 12 -11.04 1.67 -8.93
CA SER A 12 -10.57 3.00 -8.55
C SER A 12 -9.10 3.00 -8.16
N MET A 13 -8.62 1.98 -7.44
CA MET A 13 -7.20 1.84 -7.09
C MET A 13 -6.34 1.69 -8.35
N LEU A 14 -6.72 0.82 -9.29
CA LEU A 14 -5.98 0.65 -10.54
C LEU A 14 -6.00 1.91 -11.41
N CYS A 15 -7.11 2.63 -11.47
CA CYS A 15 -7.20 3.91 -12.15
C CYS A 15 -6.24 4.95 -11.54
N ALA A 16 -6.20 5.03 -10.20
CA ALA A 16 -5.28 5.89 -9.48
C ALA A 16 -3.81 5.52 -9.73
N CYS A 17 -3.47 4.22 -9.78
CA CYS A 17 -2.12 3.75 -10.11
C CYS A 17 -1.61 4.30 -11.45
N VAL A 18 -2.49 4.43 -12.45
CA VAL A 18 -2.11 4.96 -13.77
C VAL A 18 -2.10 6.49 -13.78
N ARG A 19 -3.10 7.12 -13.15
CA ARG A 19 -3.26 8.59 -13.18
C ARG A 19 -2.30 9.34 -12.26
N ALA A 20 -1.96 8.73 -11.13
CA ALA A 20 -1.15 9.31 -10.07
C ALA A 20 -0.10 8.30 -9.56
N PHE A 21 0.65 7.72 -10.51
CA PHE A 21 1.65 6.67 -10.26
C PHE A 21 2.72 7.02 -9.21
N HIS A 22 2.95 8.31 -8.98
CA HIS A 22 3.94 8.79 -8.01
C HIS A 22 3.39 8.88 -6.56
N GLN A 23 2.10 8.64 -6.36
CA GLN A 23 1.41 8.73 -5.06
C GLN A 23 1.00 7.35 -4.54
N CYS A 24 0.51 6.48 -5.41
CA CYS A 24 0.09 5.13 -5.08
C CYS A 24 0.43 4.18 -6.24
N GLY A 25 0.51 2.90 -5.93
CA GLY A 25 0.88 1.89 -6.91
C GLY A 25 0.82 0.48 -6.35
N LEU A 26 0.97 -0.50 -7.23
CA LEU A 26 1.03 -1.92 -6.86
C LEU A 26 2.28 -2.27 -6.04
N GLY A 27 3.35 -1.48 -6.14
CA GLY A 27 4.60 -1.69 -5.41
C GLY A 27 4.63 -1.11 -3.99
N GLY A 28 3.56 -0.44 -3.56
CA GLY A 28 3.41 0.06 -2.20
C GLY A 28 2.42 -0.78 -1.40
N GLY A 29 1.61 -0.09 -0.59
CA GLY A 29 0.57 -0.68 0.23
C GLY A 29 -0.68 0.21 0.33
N PHE A 30 -1.73 -0.31 0.97
CA PHE A 30 -2.96 0.45 1.21
C PHE A 30 -3.65 0.05 2.52
N PHE A 31 -4.51 0.94 3.00
CA PHE A 31 -5.48 0.67 4.05
C PHE A 31 -6.87 0.93 3.50
N ALA A 32 -7.76 -0.05 3.64
CA ALA A 32 -9.16 0.10 3.23
C ALA A 32 -10.08 -0.25 4.40
N VAL A 33 -11.09 0.59 4.65
CA VAL A 33 -12.11 0.33 5.67
C VAL A 33 -13.43 0.08 4.96
N TYR A 34 -13.97 -1.12 5.17
CA TYR A 34 -15.29 -1.50 4.69
C TYR A 34 -16.27 -1.48 5.86
N TYR A 35 -17.31 -0.66 5.75
CA TYR A 35 -18.38 -0.60 6.73
C TYR A 35 -19.63 -1.31 6.20
N ASN A 36 -20.07 -2.36 6.90
CA ASN A 36 -21.32 -3.03 6.66
C ASN A 36 -22.41 -2.47 7.59
N ARG A 37 -23.32 -1.69 7.02
CA ARG A 37 -24.42 -1.06 7.76
C ARG A 37 -25.42 -2.06 8.34
N SER A 38 -25.68 -3.17 7.65
CA SER A 38 -26.67 -4.16 8.09
C SER A 38 -26.25 -4.83 9.40
N ASN A 39 -24.95 -5.08 9.56
CA ASN A 39 -24.40 -5.70 10.76
C ASN A 39 -23.66 -4.69 11.67
N GLN A 40 -23.74 -3.39 11.34
CA GLN A 40 -23.05 -2.28 12.03
C GLN A 40 -21.56 -2.55 12.31
N SER A 41 -20.88 -3.24 11.40
CA SER A 41 -19.51 -3.72 11.58
C SER A 41 -18.58 -3.07 10.58
N ALA A 42 -17.37 -2.72 11.03
CA ALA A 42 -16.29 -2.23 10.19
C ALA A 42 -15.18 -3.29 10.10
N VAL A 43 -14.69 -3.54 8.89
CA VAL A 43 -13.53 -4.39 8.61
C VAL A 43 -12.46 -3.52 7.99
N THR A 44 -11.25 -3.58 8.55
CA THR A 44 -10.09 -2.87 8.01
C THR A 44 -9.15 -3.86 7.33
N PHE A 45 -8.86 -3.61 6.06
CA PHE A 45 -7.83 -4.30 5.29
C PHE A 45 -6.52 -3.53 5.45
N ASN A 46 -5.54 -4.19 6.06
CA ASN A 46 -4.18 -3.66 6.24
C ASN A 46 -3.26 -4.39 5.27
N ALA A 47 -2.90 -3.72 4.18
CA ALA A 47 -1.93 -4.18 3.19
C ALA A 47 -0.68 -3.29 3.22
N ARG A 48 -0.24 -2.87 4.42
CA ARG A 48 1.02 -2.14 4.60
C ARG A 48 2.20 -3.03 4.20
N GLU A 49 3.19 -2.40 3.59
CA GLU A 49 4.49 -2.97 3.30
C GLU A 49 5.18 -3.48 4.58
N TRP A 50 6.04 -4.48 4.43
CA TRP A 50 6.79 -5.05 5.54
C TRP A 50 8.29 -4.98 5.25
N ALA A 51 9.09 -4.72 6.29
CA ALA A 51 10.54 -4.74 6.15
C ALA A 51 11.01 -6.16 5.77
N PRO A 52 11.90 -6.32 4.79
CA PRO A 52 12.33 -7.65 4.36
C PRO A 52 12.99 -8.41 5.53
N MET A 53 12.99 -9.74 5.46
CA MET A 53 13.54 -10.60 6.54
C MET A 53 15.02 -10.29 6.88
N GLY A 54 15.79 -9.81 5.91
CA GLY A 54 17.19 -9.39 6.11
C GLY A 54 17.37 -7.97 6.64
N ALA A 55 16.29 -7.22 6.92
CA ALA A 55 16.38 -5.88 7.45
C ALA A 55 16.99 -5.87 8.87
N THR A 56 17.88 -4.92 9.13
CA THR A 56 18.48 -4.71 10.44
C THR A 56 18.16 -3.31 10.94
N THR A 57 18.12 -3.11 12.27
CA THR A 57 17.78 -1.83 12.88
C THR A 57 18.73 -0.68 12.51
N ASN A 58 19.96 -1.01 12.09
CA ASN A 58 21.00 -0.06 11.73
C ASN A 58 21.31 -0.03 10.22
N MET A 59 20.42 -0.57 9.36
CA MET A 59 20.69 -0.74 7.92
C MET A 59 21.09 0.55 7.18
N TYR A 60 20.65 1.73 7.63
CA TYR A 60 21.00 3.02 7.04
C TYR A 60 21.96 3.88 7.87
N ARG A 61 22.60 3.32 8.91
CA ARG A 61 23.42 4.09 9.86
C ARG A 61 24.73 4.62 9.25
N ALA A 62 25.35 3.84 8.37
CA ALA A 62 26.61 4.20 7.73
C ALA A 62 26.44 5.18 6.55
N ASN A 63 25.26 5.18 5.92
CA ASN A 63 24.95 6.08 4.82
C ASN A 63 23.51 6.56 4.94
N SER A 64 23.35 7.78 5.46
CA SER A 64 22.04 8.42 5.60
C SER A 64 21.38 8.77 4.27
N SER A 65 22.11 8.78 3.15
CA SER A 65 21.50 8.98 1.82
C SER A 65 20.72 7.74 1.36
N SER A 66 21.11 6.54 1.82
CA SER A 66 20.44 5.29 1.46
C SER A 66 19.03 5.17 2.04
N SER A 67 18.69 5.89 3.11
CA SER A 67 17.31 5.91 3.63
C SER A 67 16.32 6.64 2.72
N PHE A 68 16.80 7.59 1.90
CA PHE A 68 15.98 8.31 0.93
C PHE A 68 15.92 7.63 -0.43
N LEU A 69 17.02 6.97 -0.82
CA LEU A 69 17.18 6.36 -2.14
C LEU A 69 16.87 4.86 -2.16
N GLY A 70 16.80 4.23 -0.98
CA GLY A 70 16.73 2.78 -0.83
C GLY A 70 18.09 2.10 -1.01
N GLU A 71 18.13 0.79 -0.75
CA GLU A 71 19.25 -0.09 -1.12
C GLU A 71 19.35 -0.10 -2.66
N ARG A 72 20.44 0.46 -3.22
CA ARG A 72 20.67 0.44 -4.68
C ARG A 72 20.74 -1.01 -5.15
N SER A 73 19.66 -1.49 -5.77
CA SER A 73 19.67 -2.72 -6.55
C SER A 73 20.41 -2.42 -7.85
N TYR A 74 21.68 -2.82 -7.91
CA TYR A 74 22.49 -2.84 -9.14
C TYR A 74 22.68 -4.29 -9.57
#